data_AF-A0A357D4I9-F1
#
_entry.id   AF-A0A357D4I9-F1
#
_cell.length_a   1.000
_cell.length_b   1.000
_cell.length_c   1.000
_cell.angle_alpha   90.00
_cell.angle_beta   90.00
_cell.angle_gamma   90.00
#
_symmetry.space_group_name_H-M   'P 1'
#
loop_
_entity.id
_entity.type
_entity.pdbx_description
1 polymer ?
#
loop_
_entity_poly.entity_id
_entity_poly.type
_entity_poly.pdbx_seq_one_letter_code
_entity_poly.pdbx_strand_id
1 'polypeptide(L)'
;VEVQELNFGDIRDQLSVAGPAGKGPDILIGPHDWLGQLIVNGLIEPLDLGKKAKDFTPVALSAFTWGDELYGVPYAIESIGLVYNKKLVPKAPKTWDE
;
A
#
# COMPACT_ATOMS: atom_id res chain seq x y z
N VAL A 1 18.84 -7.38 7.45
CA VAL A 1 17.78 -6.55 6.87
C VAL A 1 18.38 -5.18 6.65
N GLU A 2 18.41 -4.73 5.41
CA GLU A 2 18.79 -3.38 5.02
C GLU A 2 17.51 -2.64 4.62
N VAL A 3 17.40 -1.36 4.98
CA VAL A 3 16.25 -0.53 4.64
C VAL A 3 16.76 0.63 3.81
N GLN A 4 16.28 0.72 2.58
CA GLN A 4 16.56 1.83 1.69
C GLN A 4 15.36 2.78 1.65
N GLU A 5 15.61 4.05 1.93
CA GLU A 5 14.59 5.09 1.82
C GLU A 5 14.56 5.63 0.39
N LEU A 6 13.35 5.76 -0.15
CA LEU A 6 13.05 6.38 -1.42
C LEU A 6 11.85 7.31 -1.23
N ASN A 7 11.73 8.35 -2.06
CA ASN A 7 10.48 9.09 -2.13
C ASN A 7 9.35 8.12 -2.49
N PHE A 8 8.21 8.23 -1.81
CA PHE A 8 7.10 7.30 -1.98
C PHE A 8 6.63 7.17 -3.44
N GLY A 9 6.59 8.29 -4.17
CA GLY A 9 6.21 8.31 -5.59
C GLY A 9 7.20 7.60 -6.52
N ASP A 10 8.45 7.42 -6.10
CA ASP A 10 9.50 6.84 -6.94
C ASP A 10 9.61 5.31 -6.77
N ILE A 11 9.05 4.74 -5.68
CA ILE A 11 9.24 3.33 -5.31
C ILE A 11 8.81 2.37 -6.44
N ARG A 12 7.57 2.51 -6.93
CA ARG A 12 7.00 1.62 -7.96
C ARG A 12 7.76 1.73 -9.29
N ASP A 13 8.08 2.96 -9.68
CA ASP A 13 8.70 3.23 -10.98
C ASP A 13 10.17 2.77 -10.99
N GLN A 14 10.89 2.94 -9.87
CA GLN A 14 12.23 2.37 -9.70
C GLN A 14 12.23 0.85 -9.69
N LEU A 15 11.23 0.20 -9.07
CA LEU A 15 11.11 -1.26 -9.12
C LEU A 15 10.96 -1.77 -10.56
N SER A 16 10.20 -1.05 -11.40
CA SER A 16 10.02 -1.41 -12.82
C SER A 16 11.31 -1.37 -13.63
N VAL A 17 12.31 -0.59 -13.20
CA VAL A 17 13.64 -0.52 -13.83
C VAL A 17 14.61 -1.52 -13.18
N ALA A 18 14.66 -1.56 -11.85
CA ALA A 18 15.63 -2.32 -11.09
C ALA A 18 15.31 -3.83 -11.04
N GLY A 19 14.02 -4.19 -11.01
CA GLY A 19 13.54 -5.57 -10.95
C GLY A 19 14.08 -6.42 -12.11
N PRO A 20 13.82 -6.06 -13.39
CA PRO A 20 14.34 -6.79 -14.54
C PRO A 20 15.88 -6.85 -14.62
N ALA A 21 16.56 -5.89 -13.99
CA ALA A 21 18.01 -5.86 -13.90
C ALA A 21 18.59 -6.73 -12.76
N GLY A 22 17.74 -7.41 -11.97
CA GLY A 22 18.14 -8.18 -10.80
C GLY A 22 18.68 -7.32 -9.65
N LYS A 23 18.30 -6.04 -9.62
CA LYS A 23 18.76 -5.04 -8.64
C LYS A 23 17.60 -4.45 -7.82
N GLY A 24 16.40 -4.98 -7.97
CA GLY A 24 15.25 -4.59 -7.15
C GLY A 24 15.43 -5.07 -5.70
N PRO A 25 14.69 -4.47 -4.74
CA PRO A 25 14.68 -4.95 -3.37
C PRO A 25 13.97 -6.31 -3.27
N ASP A 26 14.25 -7.05 -2.19
CA ASP A 26 13.53 -8.28 -1.87
C ASP A 26 12.08 -8.00 -1.42
N ILE A 27 11.85 -6.86 -0.78
CA ILE A 27 10.55 -6.42 -0.24
C ILE A 27 10.38 -4.93 -0.54
N LEU A 28 9.19 -4.54 -1.02
CA LEU A 28 8.77 -3.14 -1.09
C LEU A 28 7.57 -2.86 -0.18
N ILE A 29 7.40 -1.59 0.18
CA ILE A 29 6.24 -1.11 0.93
C ILE A 29 5.53 -0.09 0.04
N GLY A 30 4.24 -0.31 -0.19
CA GLY A 30 3.44 0.53 -1.06
C GLY A 30 1.94 0.31 -0.86
N PRO A 31 1.11 1.14 -1.51
CA PRO A 31 -0.33 1.04 -1.47
C PRO A 31 -0.82 -0.05 -2.43
N HIS A 32 -2.05 -0.50 -2.21
CA HIS A 32 -2.63 -1.63 -2.92
C HIS A 32 -2.99 -1.32 -4.39
N ASP A 33 -3.17 -0.05 -4.76
CA ASP A 33 -3.50 0.35 -6.13
C ASP A 33 -2.37 0.07 -7.14
N TRP A 34 -1.15 -0.23 -6.67
CA TRP A 34 -0.04 -0.61 -7.54
C TRP A 34 -0.16 -2.03 -8.10
N LEU A 35 -0.99 -2.89 -7.50
CA LEU A 35 -1.03 -4.32 -7.81
C LEU A 35 -1.21 -4.62 -9.29
N GLY A 36 -2.18 -3.97 -9.95
CA GLY A 36 -2.47 -4.29 -11.35
C GLY A 36 -1.26 -4.14 -12.27
N GLN A 37 -0.50 -3.06 -12.13
CA GLN A 37 0.72 -2.84 -12.93
C GLN A 37 1.85 -3.79 -12.53
N LEU A 38 2.08 -3.98 -11.23
CA LEU A 38 3.17 -4.82 -10.74
C LEU A 38 2.99 -6.30 -11.11
N ILE A 39 1.74 -6.80 -11.07
CA ILE A 39 1.40 -8.17 -11.45
C ILE A 39 1.54 -8.37 -12.96
N VAL A 40 0.98 -7.48 -13.78
CA VAL A 40 1.08 -7.58 -15.25
C VAL A 40 2.53 -7.55 -15.73
N ASN A 41 3.40 -6.82 -15.03
CA ASN A 41 4.82 -6.73 -15.36
C ASN A 41 5.68 -7.85 -14.72
N GLY A 42 5.09 -8.76 -13.92
CA GLY A 42 5.81 -9.85 -13.27
C GLY A 42 6.84 -9.37 -12.23
N LEU A 43 6.53 -8.29 -11.51
CA LEU A 43 7.47 -7.65 -10.57
C LEU A 43 7.24 -8.05 -9.10
N ILE A 44 6.14 -8.72 -8.80
CA ILE A 44 5.78 -9.19 -7.46
C ILE A 44 5.19 -10.59 -7.53
N GLU A 45 5.31 -11.34 -6.44
CA GLU A 45 4.88 -12.72 -6.31
C GLU A 45 3.68 -12.82 -5.36
N PRO A 46 2.77 -13.80 -5.57
CA PRO A 46 1.73 -14.09 -4.61
C PRO A 46 2.33 -14.69 -3.33
N LEU A 47 1.59 -14.57 -2.22
CA LEU A 47 1.99 -15.09 -0.91
C LEU A 47 0.82 -15.69 -0.14
N ASP A 48 1.13 -16.67 0.71
CA ASP A 48 0.17 -17.30 1.61
C ASP A 48 0.45 -16.89 3.07
N LEU A 49 -0.53 -16.24 3.71
CA LEU A 49 -0.48 -15.88 5.12
C LEU A 49 -0.84 -17.05 6.05
N GLY A 50 -1.38 -18.15 5.50
CA GLY A 50 -1.85 -19.31 6.22
C GLY A 50 -2.79 -18.93 7.37
N LYS A 51 -2.50 -19.43 8.56
CA LYS A 51 -3.31 -19.15 9.77
C LYS A 51 -3.32 -17.68 10.17
N LYS A 52 -2.37 -16.85 9.71
CA LYS A 52 -2.31 -15.43 10.05
C LYS A 52 -3.29 -14.57 9.25
N ALA A 53 -3.86 -15.09 8.15
CA ALA A 53 -4.86 -14.35 7.39
C ALA A 53 -6.04 -13.87 8.27
N LYS A 54 -6.43 -14.68 9.27
CA LYS A 54 -7.50 -14.34 10.23
C LYS A 54 -7.20 -13.11 11.11
N ASP A 55 -5.94 -12.70 11.19
CA ASP A 55 -5.50 -11.58 12.02
C ASP A 55 -5.68 -10.23 11.28
N PHE A 56 -6.06 -10.25 10.00
CA PHE A 56 -6.29 -9.06 9.17
C PHE A 56 -7.79 -8.87 8.88
N THR A 57 -8.19 -7.60 8.69
CA THR A 57 -9.56 -7.31 8.27
C THR A 57 -9.83 -7.82 6.85
N PRO A 58 -11.05 -8.29 6.53
CA PRO A 58 -11.40 -8.74 5.17
C PRO A 58 -11.13 -7.70 4.08
N VAL A 59 -11.41 -6.41 4.36
CA VAL A 59 -11.19 -5.32 3.40
C VAL A 59 -9.71 -5.13 3.05
N ALA A 60 -8.81 -5.28 4.03
CA ALA A 60 -7.37 -5.14 3.81
C ALA A 60 -6.82 -6.30 2.98
N LEU A 61 -7.26 -7.53 3.24
CA LEU A 61 -6.90 -8.70 2.43
C LEU A 61 -7.42 -8.53 1.00
N SER A 62 -8.71 -8.20 0.85
CA SER A 62 -9.32 -7.98 -0.47
C SER A 62 -8.63 -6.89 -1.28
N ALA A 63 -8.14 -5.82 -0.64
CA ALA A 63 -7.43 -4.76 -1.34
C ALA A 63 -6.11 -5.25 -1.95
N PHE A 64 -5.43 -6.18 -1.29
CA PHE A 64 -4.18 -6.77 -1.76
C PHE A 64 -4.36 -8.09 -2.54
N THR A 65 -5.60 -8.49 -2.84
CA THR A 65 -5.92 -9.69 -3.63
C THR A 65 -6.19 -9.32 -5.08
N TRP A 66 -5.62 -10.08 -6.02
CA TRP A 66 -5.92 -9.98 -7.44
C TRP A 66 -6.31 -11.37 -7.97
N GLY A 67 -7.53 -11.48 -8.49
CA GLY A 67 -8.11 -12.80 -8.77
C GLY A 67 -8.31 -13.58 -7.46
N ASP A 68 -7.74 -14.79 -7.38
CA ASP A 68 -7.82 -15.66 -6.20
C ASP A 68 -6.54 -15.63 -5.34
N GLU A 69 -5.56 -14.79 -5.69
CA GLU A 69 -4.24 -14.76 -5.05
C GLU A 69 -4.00 -13.46 -4.27
N LEU A 70 -3.34 -13.59 -3.12
CA LEU A 70 -2.93 -12.47 -2.28
C LEU A 70 -1.49 -12.05 -2.63
N TYR A 71 -1.25 -10.76 -2.85
CA TYR A 71 0.04 -10.21 -3.30
C TYR A 71 0.72 -9.30 -2.28
N GLY A 72 0.16 -9.16 -1.07
CA GLY A 72 0.71 -8.28 -0.06
C GLY A 72 0.31 -8.65 1.36
N VAL A 73 1.12 -8.19 2.31
CA VAL A 73 0.83 -8.27 3.74
C VAL A 73 0.37 -6.88 4.20
N PRO A 74 -0.94 -6.64 4.39
CA PRO A 74 -1.43 -5.30 4.71
C PRO A 74 -1.10 -4.94 6.17
N TYR A 75 -0.41 -3.83 6.40
CA TYR A 75 -0.05 -3.40 7.76
C TYR A 75 -0.86 -2.20 8.28
N ALA A 76 -1.44 -1.40 7.38
CA ALA A 76 -2.24 -0.23 7.70
C ALA A 76 -3.37 -0.04 6.68
N ILE A 77 -4.46 0.57 7.14
CA ILE A 77 -5.56 1.07 6.30
C ILE A 77 -5.63 2.56 6.55
N GLU A 78 -5.70 3.36 5.49
CA GLU A 78 -5.74 4.80 5.60
C GLU A 78 -6.86 5.42 4.77
N SER A 79 -7.25 6.62 5.18
CA SER A 79 -8.07 7.54 4.41
C SER A 79 -7.68 8.95 4.85
N ILE A 80 -7.81 9.91 3.95
CA ILE A 80 -7.65 11.31 4.35
C ILE A 80 -8.78 11.72 5.29
N GLY A 81 -8.49 12.65 6.18
CA GLY A 81 -9.46 13.23 7.10
C GLY A 81 -9.22 14.73 7.25
N LEU A 82 -10.23 15.43 7.74
CA LEU A 82 -10.09 16.86 8.02
C LEU A 82 -9.20 17.07 9.25
N VAL A 83 -8.02 17.64 9.03
CA VAL A 83 -7.13 18.13 10.10
C VAL A 83 -7.28 19.64 10.18
N TYR A 84 -7.63 20.17 11.36
CA TYR A 84 -7.85 21.60 11.56
C TYR A 84 -7.25 22.11 12.88
N ASN A 85 -6.85 23.38 12.88
CA ASN A 85 -6.31 24.05 14.07
C ASN A 85 -7.44 24.56 14.97
N LYS A 86 -7.63 23.91 16.13
CA LYS A 86 -8.69 24.25 17.10
C LYS A 86 -8.63 25.69 17.65
N LYS A 87 -7.49 26.39 17.52
CA LYS A 87 -7.38 27.81 17.90
C LYS A 87 -8.07 28.75 16.91
N LEU A 88 -8.18 28.33 15.64
CA LEU A 88 -8.80 29.09 14.56
C LEU A 88 -10.23 28.62 14.30
N VAL A 89 -10.45 27.31 14.37
CA VAL A 89 -11.74 26.67 14.11
C VAL A 89 -12.12 25.83 15.33
N PRO A 90 -12.95 26.34 16.26
CA PRO A 90 -13.23 25.64 17.52
C PRO A 90 -14.03 24.33 17.39
N LYS A 91 -14.79 24.16 16.30
CA LYS A 91 -15.63 22.98 16.01
C LYS A 91 -15.40 22.55 14.57
N ALA A 92 -15.29 21.24 14.33
CA ALA A 92 -15.22 20.71 12.98
C ALA A 92 -16.50 21.11 12.19
N PRO A 93 -16.37 21.63 10.96
CA PRO A 93 -17.52 21.85 10.09
C PRO A 93 -18.20 20.52 9.77
N LYS A 94 -19.53 20.57 9.60
CA LYS A 94 -20.33 19.38 9.28
C LYS A 94 -20.60 19.25 7.79
N THR A 95 -20.45 20.32 7.04
CA THR A 95 -20.69 20.40 5.59
C THR A 95 -19.57 21.19 4.92
N TRP A 96 -19.54 21.18 3.59
CA TRP A 96 -18.57 21.95 2.81
C TRP A 96 -18.87 23.46 2.77
N ASP A 97 -20.10 23.86 3.07
CA ASP A 97 -20.54 25.27 3.07
C ASP A 97 -20.19 26.00 4.39
N GLU A 98 -19.89 25.25 5.46
CA GLU A 98 -19.43 25.77 6.77
C GLU A 98 -17.91 25.95 6.83
#